data_AF-A0A966TVX7-F1
#
_entry.id   AF-A0A966TVX7-F1
#
_cell.length_a   1.000
_cell.length_b   1.000
_cell.length_c   1.000
_cell.angle_alpha   90.00
_cell.angle_beta   90.00
_cell.angle_gamma   90.00
#
_symmetry.space_group_name_H-M   'P 1'
#
loop_
_entity.id
_entity.type
_entity.pdbx_description
1 polymer ?
#
loop_
_entity_poly.entity_id
_entity_poly.type
_entity_poly.pdbx_seq_one_letter_code
_entity_poly.pdbx_strand_id
1 'polypeptide(L)'
;MRPALERAYRTSAYRVDGLLLRVGRRPLWPGPPAVLLTAHNPHSRRQPPGWNAKMLCALDATLRHHPWREAQSGQGAWREIQRLVEMDARAGRVLARRFRQNAVLVLKPHQPPLLVILARAP
;
A
#
# COMPACT_ATOMS: atom_id res chain seq x y z
N MET A 1 2.55 -2.27 16.32
CA MET A 1 2.47 -0.89 15.77
C MET A 1 1.97 0.09 16.83
N ARG A 2 2.42 1.34 16.82
CA ARG A 2 1.89 2.39 17.73
C ARG A 2 0.46 2.81 17.32
N PRO A 3 -0.47 3.10 18.25
CA PRO A 3 -1.86 3.46 17.92
C PRO A 3 -2.01 4.65 16.96
N ALA A 4 -1.21 5.70 17.14
CA ALA A 4 -1.24 6.88 16.27
C ALA A 4 -0.89 6.54 14.81
N LEU A 5 0.05 5.62 14.61
CA LEU A 5 0.43 5.18 13.27
C LEU A 5 -0.66 4.33 12.62
N GLU A 6 -1.29 3.42 13.37
CA GLU A 6 -2.44 2.66 12.87
C GLU A 6 -3.59 3.59 12.48
N ARG A 7 -3.89 4.58 13.32
CA ARG A 7 -4.90 5.61 13.01
C ARG A 7 -4.57 6.33 11.71
N ALA A 8 -3.32 6.74 11.50
CA ALA A 8 -2.88 7.38 10.27
C ALA A 8 -3.12 6.50 9.03
N TYR A 9 -2.86 5.18 9.11
CA TYR A 9 -3.16 4.26 8.01
C TYR A 9 -4.67 4.15 7.72
N ARG A 10 -5.50 4.11 8.78
CA ARG A 10 -6.96 4.01 8.66
C ARG A 10 -7.60 5.30 8.14
N THR A 11 -7.00 6.46 8.41
CA THR A 11 -7.49 7.77 7.95
C THR A 11 -6.90 8.23 6.62
N SER A 12 -5.83 7.57 6.16
CA SER A 12 -5.20 7.85 4.87
C SER A 12 -6.18 7.69 3.71
N ALA A 13 -5.95 8.46 2.66
CA ALA A 13 -6.64 8.30 1.40
C ALA A 13 -5.72 7.60 0.40
N TYR A 14 -6.29 6.69 -0.38
CA TYR A 14 -5.58 5.89 -1.38
C TYR A 14 -6.16 6.21 -2.75
N ARG A 15 -5.34 6.76 -3.65
CA ARG A 15 -5.73 7.14 -5.00
C ARG A 15 -5.26 6.06 -5.97
N VAL A 16 -6.22 5.46 -6.67
CA VAL A 16 -5.99 4.32 -7.57
C VAL A 16 -6.93 4.47 -8.76
N ASP A 17 -6.40 4.52 -9.99
CA ASP A 17 -7.22 4.64 -11.22
C ASP A 17 -8.33 5.71 -11.15
N GLY A 18 -8.00 6.89 -10.62
CA GLY A 18 -8.97 7.97 -10.42
C GLY A 18 -9.95 7.79 -9.24
N LEU A 19 -10.01 6.61 -8.63
CA LEU A 19 -10.79 6.36 -7.41
C LEU A 19 -10.05 6.85 -6.16
N LEU A 20 -10.80 7.42 -5.23
CA LEU A 20 -10.34 7.75 -3.88
C LEU A 20 -10.87 6.73 -2.88
N LEU A 21 -10.04 5.75 -2.54
CA LEU A 21 -10.37 4.69 -1.60
C LEU A 21 -10.00 5.08 -0.17
N ARG A 22 -10.83 4.63 0.78
CA ARG A 22 -10.61 4.75 2.22
C ARG A 22 -10.92 3.43 2.88
N VAL A 23 -10.16 3.10 3.93
CA VAL A 23 -10.31 1.83 4.66
C VAL A 23 -11.74 1.68 5.17
N GLY A 24 -12.38 0.56 4.85
CA GLY A 24 -13.72 0.21 5.31
C GLY A 24 -14.85 1.08 4.78
N ARG A 25 -14.61 1.90 3.73
CA ARG A 25 -15.60 2.86 3.20
C ARG A 25 -15.83 2.66 1.70
N ARG A 26 -16.93 3.24 1.20
CA ARG A 26 -17.17 3.43 -0.23
C ARG A 26 -16.26 4.53 -0.81
N PRO A 27 -15.97 4.53 -2.12
CA PRO A 27 -16.41 3.55 -3.12
C PRO A 27 -15.74 2.19 -2.94
N LEU A 28 -16.43 1.15 -3.43
CA LEU A 28 -15.91 -0.21 -3.43
C LEU A 28 -14.96 -0.39 -4.62
N TRP A 29 -14.02 -1.31 -4.52
CA TRP A 29 -13.12 -1.63 -5.62
C TRP A 29 -13.89 -2.39 -6.73
N PRO A 30 -13.90 -1.90 -7.98
CA PRO A 30 -14.62 -2.56 -9.08
C PRO A 30 -13.77 -3.59 -9.84
N GLY A 31 -12.44 -3.58 -9.65
CA GLY A 31 -11.51 -4.43 -10.39
C GLY A 31 -11.27 -5.81 -9.74
N PRO A 32 -10.37 -6.62 -10.34
CA PRO A 32 -9.98 -7.92 -9.78
C PRO A 32 -9.27 -7.78 -8.43
N PRO A 33 -9.12 -8.86 -7.64
CA PRO A 33 -8.37 -8.82 -6.38
C PRO A 33 -6.98 -8.19 -6.56
N ALA A 34 -6.66 -7.24 -5.69
CA ALA A 34 -5.43 -6.47 -5.80
C ALA A 34 -4.90 -6.04 -4.42
N VAL A 35 -3.62 -5.69 -4.38
CA VAL A 35 -2.94 -5.20 -3.18
C VAL A 35 -2.17 -3.94 -3.52
N LEU A 36 -2.25 -2.94 -2.64
CA LEU A 36 -1.38 -1.78 -2.71
C LEU A 36 -0.05 -2.06 -2.03
N LEU A 37 1.02 -2.06 -2.83
CA LEU A 37 2.40 -2.26 -2.40
C LEU A 37 3.20 -0.96 -2.55
N THR A 38 4.14 -0.72 -1.64
CA THR A 38 5.11 0.37 -1.78
C THR A 38 6.42 -0.03 -1.14
N ALA A 39 7.49 0.65 -1.57
CA ALA A 39 8.80 0.57 -0.95
C ALA A 39 9.25 1.93 -0.37
N HIS A 40 8.35 2.92 -0.35
CA HIS A 40 8.60 4.20 0.31
C HIS A 40 8.71 4.02 1.83
N ASN A 41 9.59 4.81 2.44
CA ASN A 41 9.64 5.05 3.89
C ASN A 41 9.44 3.76 4.73
N PRO A 42 10.31 2.74 4.58
CA PRO A 42 10.18 1.46 5.28
C PRO A 42 9.97 1.67 6.78
N HIS A 43 9.09 0.86 7.37
CA HIS A 43 8.62 1.01 8.75
C HIS A 43 7.99 2.38 9.07
N SER A 44 7.52 3.13 8.07
CA SER A 44 6.98 4.49 8.22
C SER A 44 7.99 5.48 8.77
N ARG A 45 9.27 5.31 8.40
CA ARG A 45 10.36 6.22 8.77
C ARG A 45 10.80 6.98 7.53
N ARG A 46 10.80 8.32 7.62
CA ARG A 46 11.28 9.19 6.54
C ARG A 46 12.73 8.83 6.20
N GLN A 47 13.00 8.69 4.92
CA GLN A 47 14.31 8.32 4.41
C GLN A 47 15.00 9.51 3.73
N PRO A 48 16.33 9.42 3.52
CA PRO A 48 17.06 10.41 2.74
C PRO A 48 16.50 10.56 1.31
N PRO A 49 16.74 11.70 0.65
CA PRO A 49 16.41 11.90 -0.76
C PRO A 49 16.95 10.75 -1.64
N GLY A 50 16.20 10.35 -2.66
CA GLY A 50 16.58 9.27 -3.59
C GLY A 50 16.34 7.84 -3.07
N TRP A 51 16.24 7.61 -1.76
CA TRP A 51 15.96 6.28 -1.21
C TRP A 51 14.66 5.69 -1.77
N ASN A 52 13.59 6.49 -1.71
CA ASN A 52 12.26 6.05 -2.13
C ASN A 52 12.24 5.68 -3.63
N ALA A 53 12.90 6.46 -4.48
CA ALA A 53 13.02 6.16 -5.91
C ALA A 53 13.82 4.86 -6.16
N LYS A 54 14.97 4.69 -5.49
CA LYS A 54 15.77 3.47 -5.57
C LYS A 54 14.96 2.23 -5.17
N MET A 55 14.26 2.32 -4.05
CA MET A 55 13.49 1.19 -3.53
C MET A 55 12.24 0.90 -4.35
N LEU A 56 11.60 1.92 -4.93
CA LEU A 56 10.49 1.74 -5.84
C LEU A 56 10.93 1.03 -7.13
N CYS A 57 12.11 1.36 -7.68
CA CYS A 57 12.70 0.63 -8.80
C CYS A 57 12.94 -0.86 -8.45
N ALA A 58 13.41 -1.16 -7.24
CA ALA A 58 13.58 -2.53 -6.78
C ALA A 58 12.23 -3.28 -6.62
N LEU A 59 11.17 -2.58 -6.20
CA LEU A 59 9.81 -3.12 -6.19
C LEU A 59 9.34 -3.43 -7.62
N ASP A 60 9.50 -2.49 -8.55
CA ASP A 60 9.08 -2.66 -9.95
C ASP A 60 9.80 -3.84 -10.61
N ALA A 61 11.11 -4.01 -10.36
CA ALA A 61 11.87 -5.16 -10.81
C ALA A 61 11.35 -6.51 -10.23
N THR A 62 10.85 -6.50 -8.99
CA THR A 62 10.22 -7.67 -8.36
C THR A 62 8.85 -7.97 -8.96
N LEU A 63 8.15 -6.93 -9.43
CA LEU A 63 6.81 -7.02 -10.02
C LEU A 63 6.81 -7.25 -11.53
N ARG A 64 7.96 -7.46 -12.18
CA ARG A 64 8.09 -7.57 -13.64
C ARG A 64 7.17 -8.58 -14.33
N HIS A 65 6.65 -9.57 -13.59
CA HIS A 65 5.74 -10.60 -14.10
C HIS A 65 4.30 -10.45 -13.57
N HIS A 66 4.00 -9.35 -12.87
CA HIS A 66 2.69 -9.05 -12.32
C HIS A 66 2.14 -7.77 -12.95
N PRO A 67 0.89 -7.76 -13.43
CA PRO A 67 0.24 -6.53 -13.85
C PRO A 67 0.17 -5.54 -12.68
N TRP A 68 0.67 -4.33 -12.89
CA TRP A 68 0.57 -3.28 -11.90
C TRP A 68 0.30 -1.91 -12.52
N ARG A 69 -0.33 -1.05 -11.73
CA ARG A 69 -0.60 0.36 -12.04
C ARG A 69 -0.10 1.25 -10.93
N GLU A 70 0.23 2.50 -11.25
CA GLU A 70 0.63 3.45 -10.22
C GLU A 70 -0.57 3.84 -9.34
N ALA A 71 -0.31 3.93 -8.04
CA ALA A 71 -1.24 4.41 -7.04
C ALA A 71 -0.53 5.40 -6.11
N GLN A 72 -1.30 6.12 -5.29
CA GLN A 72 -0.75 7.01 -4.27
C GLN A 72 -1.48 6.83 -2.94
N SER A 73 -0.78 7.01 -1.83
CA SER A 73 -1.41 7.02 -0.51
C SER A 73 -0.87 8.15 0.36
N GLY A 74 -1.67 8.59 1.33
CA GLY A 74 -1.18 9.41 2.43
C GLY A 74 -2.21 10.39 2.98
N GLN A 75 -1.70 11.36 3.75
CA GLN A 75 -2.48 12.40 4.42
C GLN A 75 -1.64 13.68 4.56
N GLY A 76 -2.24 14.83 4.23
CA GLY A 76 -1.57 16.12 4.29
C GLY A 76 -0.31 16.15 3.42
N ALA A 77 0.82 16.57 4.01
CA ALA A 77 2.11 16.62 3.33
C ALA A 77 2.77 15.23 3.15
N TRP A 78 2.30 14.19 3.85
CA TRP A 78 2.83 12.85 3.68
C TRP A 78 2.16 12.18 2.48
N ARG A 79 2.94 11.92 1.43
CA ARG A 79 2.48 11.23 0.21
C ARG A 79 3.48 10.17 -0.20
N GLU A 80 2.98 9.00 -0.55
CA GLU A 80 3.77 7.87 -1.01
C GLU A 80 3.25 7.40 -2.36
N ILE A 81 4.19 7.06 -3.24
CA ILE A 81 3.88 6.37 -4.49
C ILE A 81 3.74 4.89 -4.15
N GLN A 82 2.73 4.26 -4.74
CA GLN A 82 2.39 2.85 -4.56
C GLN A 82 2.19 2.18 -5.92
N ARG A 83 2.08 0.85 -5.87
CA ARG A 83 1.74 -0.02 -6.98
C ARG A 83 0.46 -0.75 -6.61
N LEU A 84 -0.60 -0.55 -7.39
CA LEU A 84 -1.74 -1.44 -7.40
C LEU A 84 -1.32 -2.68 -8.17
N VAL A 85 -1.23 -3.82 -7.49
CA VAL A 85 -0.82 -5.07 -8.12
C VAL A 85 -1.95 -6.08 -8.06
N GLU A 86 -2.27 -6.65 -9.20
CA GLU A 86 -3.27 -7.71 -9.33
C GLU A 86 -2.67 -9.03 -8.83
N MET A 87 -2.99 -9.38 -7.59
CA MET A 87 -2.51 -10.59 -6.92
C MET A 87 -3.36 -10.91 -5.69
N ASP A 88 -3.24 -12.14 -5.20
CA ASP A 88 -3.87 -12.53 -3.96
C ASP A 88 -3.21 -11.85 -2.74
N ALA A 89 -4.01 -11.70 -1.67
CA ALA A 89 -3.57 -11.02 -0.45
C ALA A 89 -2.42 -11.74 0.27
N ARG A 90 -2.26 -13.06 0.14
CA ARG A 90 -1.18 -13.79 0.81
C ARG A 90 0.15 -13.49 0.15
N ALA A 91 0.22 -13.56 -1.19
CA ALA A 91 1.41 -13.18 -1.96
C ALA A 91 1.80 -11.72 -1.71
N GLY A 92 0.81 -10.81 -1.75
CA GLY A 92 1.03 -9.39 -1.49
C GLY A 92 1.61 -9.12 -0.10
N ARG A 93 1.14 -9.82 0.94
CA ARG A 93 1.70 -9.70 2.31
C ARG A 93 3.15 -10.17 2.40
N VAL A 94 3.55 -11.16 1.61
CA VAL A 94 4.95 -11.63 1.57
C VAL A 94 5.84 -10.54 0.96
N LEU A 95 5.46 -9.99 -0.19
CA LEU A 95 6.20 -8.90 -0.84
C LEU A 95 6.26 -7.65 0.03
N ALA A 96 5.15 -7.26 0.63
CA ALA A 96 5.09 -6.10 1.52
C ALA A 96 6.03 -6.23 2.72
N ARG A 97 6.17 -7.43 3.30
CA ARG A 97 7.16 -7.68 4.36
C ARG A 97 8.59 -7.57 3.85
N ARG A 98 8.89 -8.07 2.65
CA ARG A 98 10.21 -7.90 2.01
C ARG A 98 10.59 -6.43 1.86
N PHE A 99 9.62 -5.58 1.52
CA PHE A 99 9.79 -4.13 1.44
C PHE A 99 9.52 -3.39 2.76
N ARG A 100 9.41 -4.12 3.88
CA ARG A 100 9.28 -3.56 5.24
C ARG A 100 8.09 -2.63 5.43
N GLN A 101 7.00 -2.88 4.70
CA GLN A 101 5.73 -2.20 4.93
C GLN A 101 5.13 -2.62 6.28
N ASN A 102 4.53 -1.67 6.98
CA ASN A 102 3.85 -1.90 8.25
C ASN A 102 2.42 -2.42 8.07
N ALA A 103 1.78 -2.08 6.95
CA ALA A 103 0.43 -2.47 6.57
C ALA A 103 0.29 -2.46 5.03
N VAL A 104 -0.72 -3.18 4.53
CA VAL A 104 -1.12 -3.14 3.12
C VAL A 104 -2.62 -2.94 3.00
N LEU A 105 -3.04 -2.25 1.94
CA LEU A 105 -4.44 -2.18 1.57
C LEU A 105 -4.75 -3.34 0.62
N VAL A 106 -5.70 -4.18 1.00
CA VAL A 106 -6.21 -5.29 0.19
C VAL A 106 -7.54 -4.86 -0.42
N LEU A 107 -7.65 -5.02 -1.73
CA LEU A 107 -8.82 -4.72 -2.52
C LEU A 107 -9.42 -6.03 -3.01
N LYS A 108 -10.71 -6.21 -2.75
CA LYS A 108 -11.49 -7.32 -3.28
C LYS A 108 -12.67 -6.72 -4.07
N PRO A 109 -13.08 -7.36 -5.18
CA PRO A 109 -14.22 -6.91 -5.96
C PRO A 109 -15.44 -6.71 -5.05
N HIS A 110 -16.09 -5.56 -5.17
CA HIS A 110 -17.34 -5.23 -4.46
C HIS A 110 -17.27 -5.29 -2.93
N GLN A 111 -16.07 -5.20 -2.35
CA GLN A 111 -15.88 -5.12 -0.91
C GLN A 111 -15.19 -3.81 -0.53
N PRO A 112 -15.46 -3.28 0.68
CA PRO A 112 -14.73 -2.13 1.19
C PRO A 112 -13.23 -2.46 1.29
N PRO A 113 -12.34 -1.51 0.99
CA PRO A 113 -10.90 -1.70 1.13
C PRO A 113 -10.51 -2.13 2.55
N LEU A 114 -9.75 -3.21 2.67
CA LEU A 114 -9.33 -3.78 3.93
C LEU A 114 -7.87 -3.42 4.22
N LEU A 115 -7.61 -2.81 5.38
CA LEU A 115 -6.25 -2.60 5.86
C LEU A 115 -5.78 -3.87 6.60
N VAL A 116 -4.69 -4.47 6.15
CA VAL A 116 -4.05 -5.61 6.82
C VAL A 116 -2.76 -5.13 7.46
N ILE A 117 -2.69 -5.24 8.79
CA ILE A 117 -1.48 -4.93 9.55
C ILE A 117 -0.47 -6.07 9.44
N LEU A 118 0.80 -5.71 9.18
CA LEU A 118 1.92 -6.66 9.01
C LEU A 118 2.93 -6.60 10.15
N ALA A 119 3.14 -5.41 10.69
CA ALA A 119 4.01 -5.21 11.85
C ALA A 119 3.41 -5.90 13.07
N ARG A 120 4.23 -6.61 13.85
CA ARG A 120 3.80 -7.11 15.16
C ARG A 120 3.40 -5.92 16.05
N ALA A 121 2.43 -6.14 16.94
CA ALA A 121 2.26 -5.25 18.10
C ALA A 121 3.62 -5.15 18.83
N PRO A 122 4.01 -3.97 19.35
CA PRO A 122 5.18 -3.92 20.23
C PRO A 122 5.00 -4.89 21.40
#